data_AF-A0A955DRR1-F1
#
_entry.id   AF-A0A955DRR1-F1
#
_cell.length_a   1.000
_cell.length_b   1.000
_cell.length_c   1.000
_cell.angle_alpha   90.00
_cell.angle_beta   90.00
_cell.angle_gamma   90.00
#
_symmetry.space_group_name_H-M   'P 1'
#
loop_
_entity.id
_entity.type
_entity.pdbx_description
1 polymer ?
#
loop_
_entity_poly.entity_id
_entity_poly.type
_entity_poly.pdbx_seq_one_letter_code
_entity_poly.pdbx_strand_id
1 'polypeptide(L)' 'HIREHEEHEMMRQFQVICRADVAPPYGVVDTFVVIESLGLLSAGSPDADWNGDTVIDIFDVLAFLGDFEGC' A
#
# COMPACT_ATOMS: atom_id res chain seq x y z
N HIS A 1 -8.81 10.57 34.70
CA HIS A 1 -9.21 9.38 33.94
C HIS A 1 -9.79 9.69 32.54
N ILE A 2 -9.90 10.96 32.13
CA ILE A 2 -10.44 11.36 30.81
C ILE A 2 -9.31 11.59 29.77
N ARG A 3 -8.13 12.04 30.22
CA ARG A 3 -6.99 12.37 29.34
C ARG A 3 -6.40 11.17 28.57
N GLU A 4 -6.43 9.97 29.13
CA GLU A 4 -5.90 8.76 28.47
C GLU A 4 -6.86 8.20 27.41
N HIS A 5 -8.14 8.56 27.45
CA HIS A 5 -9.13 8.14 26.44
C HIS A 5 -9.05 9.03 25.18
N GLU A 6 -8.72 10.32 25.35
CA GLU A 6 -8.58 11.27 24.24
C GLU A 6 -7.29 11.06 23.43
N GLU A 7 -6.21 10.60 24.05
CA GLU A 7 -4.96 10.25 23.34
C GLU A 7 -5.14 8.99 22.46
N HIS A 8 -5.97 8.04 22.89
CA HIS A 8 -6.32 6.86 22.07
C HIS A 8 -7.26 7.19 20.90
N GLU A 9 -8.09 8.23 21.02
CA GLU A 9 -8.99 8.66 19.94
C GLU A 9 -8.28 9.55 18.90
N MET A 10 -7.26 10.32 19.30
CA MET A 10 -6.45 11.13 18.38
C MET A 10 -5.36 10.34 17.63
N MET A 11 -5.02 9.11 18.06
CA MET A 11 -4.14 8.21 17.30
C MET A 11 -4.85 7.49 16.14
N ARG A 12 -6.17 7.64 15.97
CA ARG A 12 -6.94 6.97 14.91
C ARG A 12 -6.93 7.68 13.55
N GLN A 13 -6.25 8.83 13.42
CA GLN A 13 -6.41 9.71 12.25
C GLN A 13 -5.13 10.00 11.46
N PHE A 14 -3.97 9.53 11.90
CA PHE A 14 -2.80 9.50 11.03
C PHE A 14 -2.80 8.17 10.27
N GLN A 15 -3.77 8.02 9.37
CA GLN A 15 -3.64 7.01 8.32
C GLN A 15 -2.42 7.45 7.52
N VAL A 16 -1.27 6.80 7.75
CA VAL A 16 -0.11 6.95 6.87
C VAL A 16 -0.65 6.58 5.49
N ILE A 17 -0.76 7.56 4.61
CA ILE A 17 -1.21 7.33 3.24
C ILE A 17 -0.06 6.58 2.57
N CYS A 18 -0.09 5.26 2.70
CA CYS A 18 0.84 4.38 2.04
C CYS A 18 0.37 4.19 0.61
N ARG A 19 1.22 4.51 -0.36
CA ARG A 19 0.90 4.25 -1.77
C ARG A 19 0.68 2.77 -2.04
N ALA A 20 1.36 1.90 -1.30
CA ALA A 20 1.19 0.46 -1.37
C ALA A 20 -0.08 -0.06 -0.69
N ASP A 21 -0.94 0.76 -0.06
CA ASP A 21 -2.22 0.35 0.54
C ASP A 21 -3.34 0.21 -0.52
N VAL A 22 -3.16 -0.75 -1.43
CA VAL A 22 -4.08 -0.96 -2.56
C VAL A 22 -5.14 -2.03 -2.32
N ALA A 23 -5.04 -2.77 -1.21
CA ALA A 23 -5.91 -3.90 -0.89
C ALA A 23 -6.92 -3.56 0.22
N PRO A 24 -8.21 -3.90 0.06
CA PRO A 24 -9.15 -3.88 1.17
C PRO A 24 -8.80 -4.93 2.26
N PRO A 25 -8.99 -4.62 3.55
CA PRO A 25 -9.42 -3.34 4.09
C PRO A 25 -8.26 -2.33 4.09
N TYR A 26 -8.43 -1.25 3.33
CA TYR A 26 -7.45 -0.16 3.26
C TYR A 26 -7.06 0.30 4.67
N GLY A 27 -5.79 0.65 4.85
CA GLY A 27 -5.17 1.08 6.10
C GLY A 27 -4.34 -0.01 6.77
N VAL A 28 -4.16 -1.17 6.13
CA VAL A 28 -3.29 -2.25 6.59
C VAL A 28 -2.38 -2.69 5.45
N VAL A 29 -1.08 -2.39 5.59
CA VAL A 29 -0.05 -2.81 4.66
C VAL A 29 0.58 -4.08 5.20
N ASP A 30 0.26 -5.21 4.58
CA ASP A 30 0.80 -6.51 4.95
C ASP A 30 1.15 -7.35 3.69
N THR A 31 1.59 -8.58 3.91
CA THR A 31 1.99 -9.48 2.82
C THR A 31 0.86 -9.78 1.82
N PHE A 32 -0.42 -9.66 2.20
CA PHE A 32 -1.54 -9.86 1.26
C PHE A 32 -1.57 -8.77 0.19
N VAL A 33 -1.12 -7.56 0.52
CA VAL A 33 -1.03 -6.48 -0.47
C VAL A 33 0.03 -6.78 -1.53
N VAL A 34 1.14 -7.41 -1.14
CA VAL A 34 2.16 -7.90 -2.08
C VAL A 34 1.57 -8.95 -3.04
N ILE A 35 0.72 -9.85 -2.53
CA ILE A 35 0.06 -10.87 -3.35
C ILE A 35 -0.88 -10.22 -4.37
N GLU A 36 -1.61 -9.18 -3.99
CA GLU A 36 -2.50 -8.46 -4.91
C GLU A 36 -1.72 -7.74 -6.01
N SER A 37 -0.61 -7.06 -5.67
CA SER A 37 0.29 -6.43 -6.65
C SER A 37 0.82 -7.45 -7.66
N LEU A 38 1.23 -8.63 -7.20
CA LEU A 38 1.65 -9.73 -8.08
C LEU A 38 0.50 -10.27 -8.95
N GLY A 39 -0.73 -10.23 -8.44
CA GLY A 39 -1.94 -10.53 -9.19
C GLY A 39 -2.17 -9.56 -10.36
N LEU A 40 -2.02 -8.25 -10.11
CA LEU A 40 -2.14 -7.21 -11.14
C LEU A 40 -1.07 -7.37 -12.24
N LEU A 41 0.18 -7.64 -11.85
CA LEU A 41 1.29 -7.92 -12.76
C LEU A 41 1.02 -9.15 -13.63
N SER A 42 0.59 -10.26 -13.01
CA SER A 42 0.27 -11.50 -13.71
C SER A 42 -0.89 -11.33 -14.70
N ALA A 43 -1.87 -10.49 -14.34
CA ALA A 43 -3.00 -10.16 -15.20
C ALA A 43 -2.65 -9.17 -16.33
N GLY A 44 -1.46 -8.55 -16.31
CA GLY A 44 -1.12 -7.45 -17.20
C GLY A 44 -2.06 -6.25 -17.02
N SER A 45 -2.54 -6.03 -15.80
CA SER A 45 -3.43 -4.91 -15.49
C SER A 45 -2.68 -3.59 -15.68
N PRO A 46 -3.28 -2.56 -16.29
CA PRO A 46 -2.72 -1.21 -16.29
C PRO A 46 -2.40 -0.68 -14.89
N ASP A 47 -3.11 -1.16 -13.86
CA ASP A 47 -2.85 -0.79 -12.47
C ASP A 47 -1.53 -1.36 -11.91
N ALA A 48 -0.89 -2.27 -12.65
CA ALA A 48 0.44 -2.79 -12.33
C ALA A 48 1.58 -1.86 -12.78
N ASP A 49 1.31 -0.82 -13.60
CA ASP A 49 2.28 0.20 -13.99
C ASP A 49 2.52 1.16 -12.80
N TRP A 50 3.36 0.69 -11.87
CA TRP A 50 3.60 1.35 -10.59
C TRP A 50 4.61 2.48 -10.72
N ASN A 51 5.51 2.43 -11.70
CA ASN A 51 6.46 3.52 -11.94
C ASN A 51 5.91 4.58 -12.92
N GLY A 52 4.82 4.28 -13.64
CA GLY A 52 4.14 5.18 -14.57
C GLY A 52 4.84 5.32 -15.92
N ASP A 53 5.67 4.36 -16.33
CA ASP A 53 6.46 4.39 -17.57
C ASP A 53 5.76 3.69 -18.75
N THR A 54 4.54 3.19 -18.55
CA THR A 54 3.70 2.49 -19.53
C THR A 54 4.18 1.09 -19.93
N VAL A 55 5.21 0.56 -19.27
CA VAL A 55 5.75 -0.78 -19.47
C VAL A 55 5.59 -1.58 -18.19
N ILE A 56 4.73 -2.61 -18.22
CA ILE A 56 4.55 -3.52 -17.08
C ILE A 56 5.70 -4.52 -17.03
N ASP A 57 6.63 -4.36 -16.10
CA ASP A 57 7.76 -5.25 -15.92
C ASP A 57 8.26 -5.37 -14.45
N ILE A 58 9.49 -5.86 -14.28
CA ILE A 58 10.07 -6.06 -12.94
C ILE A 58 10.35 -4.74 -12.21
N PHE A 59 10.51 -3.63 -12.91
CA PHE A 59 10.75 -2.32 -12.31
C PHE A 59 9.51 -1.81 -11.57
N ASP A 60 8.30 -2.22 -11.97
CA ASP A 60 7.07 -1.96 -11.21
C ASP A 60 7.06 -2.68 -9.87
N VAL A 61 7.52 -3.94 -9.85
CA VAL A 61 7.66 -4.71 -8.59
C VAL A 61 8.62 -3.99 -7.65
N LEU A 62 9.75 -3.51 -8.17
CA LEU A 62 10.75 -2.81 -7.36
C LEU A 62 10.22 -1.46 -6.84
N ALA A 63 9.48 -0.72 -7.67
CA ALA A 63 8.84 0.52 -7.27
C ALA A 63 7.79 0.28 -6.18
N PHE A 64 6.95 -0.74 -6.35
CA PHE A 64 5.98 -1.16 -5.34
C PHE A 64 6.65 -1.56 -4.02
N LEU A 65 7.72 -2.37 -4.07
CA LEU A 65 8.44 -2.78 -2.85
C LEU A 65 9.11 -1.60 -2.14
N GLY A 66 9.60 -0.62 -2.89
CA GLY A 66 10.14 0.62 -2.31
C GLY A 66 9.07 1.44 -1.58
N ASP A 67 7.87 1.54 -2.15
CA ASP A 67 6.74 2.18 -1.47
C ASP A 67 6.30 1.34 -0.26
N PHE A 68 6.24 0.01 -0.37
CA PHE A 68 5.85 -0.92 0.70
C PHE A 68 6.80 -0.88 1.91
N GLU A 69 8.12 -0.82 1.69
CA GLU A 69 9.12 -0.70 2.77
C GLU A 69 9.01 0.65 3.49
N GLY A 70 8.48 1.68 2.83
CA GLY A 70 8.36 3.04 3.37
C GLY A 70 7.13 3.32 4.23
N CYS A 71 6.24 2.35 4.47
CA CYS A 71 4.88 2.58 5.02
C CYS A 71 4.66 2.41 6.55
#